data_AF-G9M852-F1
#
_entry.id   AF-G9M852-F1
#
_cell.length_a   1.000
_cell.length_b   1.000
_cell.length_c   1.000
_cell.angle_alpha   90.00
_cell.angle_beta   90.00
_cell.angle_gamma   90.00
#
_symmetry.space_group_name_H-M   'P 1'
#
loop_
_entity.id
_entity.type
_entity.pdbx_description
1 polymer ?
#
loop_
_entity_poly.entity_id
_entity_poly.type
_entity_poly.pdbx_seq_one_letter_code
_entity_poly.pdbx_strand_id
1 'polypeptide(L)'
;MEESYKDYSKEFGVYNSKIPPVTVGNAYSRGYEEAKKVDFTQKTVGTDYSSLVDRYIRFNEGGTRGLIAEVISISENQLNLLIMNTVSSGFSTSNPCFYSWVIHAEHDFELLHLTDDSVRLFIDYKNNNNYKKQIAELITELR
;
A
#
# COMPACT_ATOMS: atom_id res chain seq x y z
N MET A 1 -7.37 0.18 35.73
CA MET A 1 -7.03 1.34 34.89
C MET A 1 -5.54 1.58 35.10
N GLU A 2 -4.76 1.58 34.02
CA GLU A 2 -3.40 2.17 33.92
C GLU A 2 -2.24 1.67 34.81
N GLU A 3 -1.81 0.40 34.71
CA GLU A 3 -0.47 0.04 35.28
C GLU A 3 0.45 -0.81 34.40
N SER A 4 0.00 -1.40 33.28
CA SER A 4 0.90 -2.21 32.42
C SER A 4 1.72 -1.40 31.40
N TYR A 5 1.48 -0.10 31.27
CA TYR A 5 2.14 0.76 30.26
C TYR A 5 3.38 1.52 30.78
N LYS A 6 3.73 1.39 32.06
CA LYS A 6 4.85 2.15 32.65
C LYS A 6 6.22 1.46 32.58
N ASP A 7 6.29 0.18 32.22
CA ASP A 7 7.54 -0.58 32.31
C ASP A 7 8.36 -0.66 31.01
N TYR A 8 7.83 -0.21 29.86
CA TYR A 8 8.58 -0.27 28.60
C TYR A 8 9.34 1.01 28.21
N SER A 9 9.33 2.06 29.03
CA SER A 9 9.89 3.38 28.66
C SER A 9 11.23 3.74 29.32
N LYS A 10 11.94 2.82 29.99
CA LYS A 10 13.13 3.18 30.78
C LYS A 10 14.49 2.70 30.32
N GLU A 11 14.61 1.85 29.31
CA GLU A 11 15.95 1.35 28.91
C GLU A 11 16.16 1.27 27.40
N PHE A 12 16.34 2.41 26.74
CA PHE A 12 17.18 2.49 25.54
C PHE A 12 18.02 3.77 25.57
N GLY A 13 19.01 3.74 26.46
CA GLY A 13 20.39 4.10 26.14
C GLY A 13 20.67 5.51 25.62
N VAL A 14 21.15 6.36 26.53
CA VAL A 14 21.94 7.55 26.25
C VAL A 14 23.08 7.20 25.26
N TYR A 15 22.96 7.66 24.01
CA TYR A 15 24.05 7.55 23.03
C TYR A 15 25.11 8.64 23.31
N ASN A 16 26.15 8.26 24.05
CA ASN A 16 27.32 9.09 24.28
C ASN A 16 28.27 8.96 23.07
N SER A 17 27.97 9.66 21.97
CA SER A 17 28.77 9.63 20.74
C SER A 17 29.89 10.68 20.79
N LYS A 18 31.11 10.25 21.11
CA LYS A 18 32.37 10.99 20.86
C LYS A 18 32.76 10.89 19.37
N ILE A 19 31.87 11.30 18.46
CA ILE A 19 32.19 11.41 17.02
C ILE A 19 32.31 12.90 16.71
N PRO A 20 33.46 13.41 16.23
CA PRO A 20 33.57 14.82 15.87
C PRO A 20 32.59 15.13 14.73
N PRO A 21 31.90 16.29 14.76
CA PRO A 21 30.91 16.62 13.75
C PRO A 21 31.56 16.69 12.37
N VAL A 22 31.04 15.88 11.44
CA VAL A 22 31.41 15.94 10.02
C VAL A 22 31.05 17.33 9.50
N THR A 23 31.99 18.02 8.87
CA THR A 23 31.85 19.40 8.38
C THR A 23 30.74 19.49 7.33
N VAL A 24 29.51 19.80 7.77
CA VAL A 24 28.27 19.84 6.97
C VAL A 24 28.35 20.83 5.80
N GLY A 25 29.24 21.82 5.85
CA GLY A 25 29.35 22.89 4.86
C GLY A 25 29.63 22.40 3.42
N ASN A 26 30.62 21.52 3.22
CA ASN A 26 31.05 21.18 1.85
C ASN A 26 30.09 20.22 1.12
N ALA A 27 29.45 19.30 1.84
CA ALA A 27 28.45 18.41 1.26
C ALA A 27 27.16 19.17 0.89
N TYR A 28 26.77 20.15 1.72
CA TYR A 28 25.58 20.97 1.48
C TYR A 28 25.76 21.89 0.26
N SER A 29 26.92 22.55 0.13
CA SER A 29 27.19 23.42 -1.02
C SER A 29 27.21 22.65 -2.34
N ARG A 30 27.80 21.44 -2.37
CA ARG A 30 27.74 20.57 -3.57
C ARG A 30 26.32 20.11 -3.87
N GLY A 31 25.55 19.70 -2.86
CA GLY A 31 24.15 19.31 -3.06
C GLY A 31 23.29 20.45 -3.61
N TYR A 32 23.54 21.68 -3.17
CA TYR A 32 22.82 22.87 -3.65
C TYR A 32 23.21 23.28 -5.07
N GLU A 33 24.48 23.18 -5.44
CA GLU A 33 24.94 23.41 -6.83
C GLU A 33 24.42 22.33 -7.80
N GLU A 34 24.39 21.06 -7.38
CA GLU A 34 23.82 19.96 -8.15
C GLU A 34 22.30 20.13 -8.31
N ALA A 35 21.59 20.53 -7.25
CA ALA A 35 20.14 20.78 -7.30
C ALA A 35 19.76 21.92 -8.26
N LYS A 36 20.61 22.92 -8.43
CA LYS A 36 20.41 24.00 -9.42
C LYS A 36 20.62 23.57 -10.87
N LYS A 37 21.25 22.41 -11.12
CA LYS A 37 21.37 21.81 -12.46
C LYS A 37 20.14 20.98 -12.83
N VAL A 38 19.27 20.68 -11.87
CA VAL A 38 18.02 19.95 -12.10
C VAL A 38 16.99 20.94 -12.62
N ASP A 39 16.66 20.81 -13.89
CA ASP A 39 15.60 21.59 -14.53
C ASP A 39 14.22 21.06 -14.08
N PHE A 40 13.64 21.69 -13.08
CA PHE A 40 12.29 21.39 -12.58
C PHE A 40 11.17 21.88 -13.50
N THR A 41 11.48 22.46 -14.67
CA THR A 41 10.46 22.85 -15.66
C THR A 41 10.04 21.71 -16.58
N GLN A 42 10.73 20.56 -16.53
CA GLN A 42 10.20 19.31 -17.05
C GLN A 42 9.17 18.77 -16.07
N LYS A 43 7.88 19.06 -16.34
CA LYS A 43 6.75 18.28 -15.82
C LYS A 43 7.14 16.81 -15.89
N THR A 44 7.25 16.14 -14.75
CA THR A 44 7.46 14.69 -14.69
C THR A 44 6.28 14.06 -15.41
N VAL A 45 6.55 13.60 -16.63
CA VAL A 45 5.64 12.83 -17.47
C VAL A 45 5.14 11.64 -16.64
N GLY A 46 3.82 11.41 -16.69
CA GLY A 46 3.09 10.50 -15.81
C GLY A 46 3.79 9.17 -15.56
N THR A 47 3.92 8.82 -14.28
CA THR A 47 4.33 7.50 -13.85
C THR A 47 3.40 6.46 -14.46
N ASP A 48 3.93 5.56 -15.28
CA ASP A 48 3.16 4.48 -15.88
C ASP A 48 2.93 3.36 -14.85
N TYR A 49 1.72 3.31 -14.32
CA TYR A 49 1.29 2.31 -13.36
C TYR A 49 0.77 1.02 -14.01
N SER A 50 0.73 0.90 -15.34
CA SER A 50 0.12 -0.23 -16.06
C SER A 50 0.65 -1.61 -15.61
N SER A 51 1.89 -1.69 -15.14
CA SER A 51 2.49 -2.91 -14.59
C SER A 51 1.82 -3.45 -13.31
N LEU A 52 0.97 -2.64 -12.67
CA LEU A 52 0.18 -3.01 -11.49
C LEU A 52 -1.12 -3.73 -11.84
N VAL A 53 -1.60 -3.68 -13.09
CA VAL A 53 -2.82 -4.40 -13.50
C VAL A 53 -2.64 -5.91 -13.25
N ASP A 54 -3.69 -6.56 -12.77
CA ASP A 54 -3.74 -7.96 -12.34
C ASP A 54 -2.79 -8.29 -11.16
N ARG A 55 -2.21 -7.29 -10.50
CA ARG A 55 -1.43 -7.47 -9.26
C ARG A 55 -2.33 -7.46 -8.04
N TYR A 56 -1.89 -8.17 -7.02
CA TYR A 56 -2.51 -8.19 -5.70
C TYR A 56 -1.76 -7.26 -4.76
N ILE A 57 -2.51 -6.46 -4.02
CA ILE A 57 -1.96 -5.51 -3.04
C ILE A 57 -2.58 -5.72 -1.66
N ARG A 58 -1.85 -5.31 -0.63
CA ARG A 58 -2.33 -5.23 0.76
C ARG A 58 -2.16 -3.81 1.29
N PHE A 59 -3.19 -3.29 1.93
CA PHE A 59 -3.11 -2.02 2.63
C PHE A 59 -2.41 -2.19 3.98
N ASN A 60 -1.49 -1.27 4.31
CA ASN A 60 -0.65 -1.38 5.50
C ASN A 60 -1.04 -0.44 6.65
N GLU A 61 -1.97 0.49 6.41
CA GLU A 61 -2.24 1.60 7.32
C GLU A 61 -3.71 1.76 7.67
N GLY A 62 -3.96 2.42 8.81
CA GLY A 62 -5.29 2.87 9.23
C GLY A 62 -6.33 1.75 9.37
N GLY A 63 -7.60 2.12 9.16
CA GLY A 63 -8.74 1.21 9.23
C GLY A 63 -8.84 0.23 8.06
N THR A 64 -7.96 0.35 7.07
CA THR A 64 -7.91 -0.51 5.87
C THR A 64 -6.79 -1.54 5.97
N ARG A 65 -5.97 -1.48 7.01
CA ARG A 65 -4.85 -2.40 7.23
C ARG A 65 -5.28 -3.86 7.12
N GLY A 66 -4.60 -4.60 6.25
CA GLY A 66 -4.85 -6.02 6.01
C GLY A 66 -5.90 -6.31 4.94
N LEU A 67 -6.61 -5.30 4.41
CA LEU A 67 -7.45 -5.48 3.23
C LEU A 67 -6.59 -5.88 2.03
N ILE A 68 -7.12 -6.80 1.22
CA ILE A 68 -6.45 -7.31 0.03
C ILE A 68 -7.25 -6.89 -1.18
N ALA A 69 -6.55 -6.43 -2.21
CA ALA A 69 -7.15 -6.00 -3.46
C ALA A 69 -6.48 -6.66 -4.66
N GLU A 70 -7.22 -6.81 -5.74
CA GLU A 70 -6.70 -7.00 -7.09
C GLU A 70 -6.87 -5.70 -7.87
N VAL A 71 -5.82 -5.25 -8.55
CA VAL A 71 -5.88 -4.09 -9.44
C VAL A 71 -6.50 -4.51 -10.77
N ILE A 72 -7.73 -4.09 -11.04
CA ILE A 72 -8.51 -4.49 -12.22
C ILE A 72 -8.18 -3.64 -13.43
N SER A 73 -8.01 -2.33 -13.23
CA SER A 73 -7.65 -1.39 -14.28
C SER A 73 -7.03 -0.14 -13.67
N ILE A 74 -6.50 0.73 -14.53
CA ILE A 74 -5.87 2.00 -14.13
C ILE A 74 -6.37 3.09 -15.05
N SER A 75 -6.84 4.19 -14.47
CA SER A 75 -7.35 5.34 -15.19
C SER A 75 -6.83 6.62 -14.54
N GLU A 76 -6.13 7.46 -15.30
CA GLU A 76 -5.71 8.81 -14.85
C GLU A 76 -5.02 8.81 -13.46
N ASN A 77 -4.05 7.89 -13.25
CA ASN A 77 -3.33 7.66 -11.98
C ASN A 77 -4.21 7.17 -10.81
N GLN A 78 -5.39 6.62 -11.11
CA GLN A 78 -6.22 5.92 -10.16
C GLN A 78 -6.15 4.42 -10.39
N LEU A 79 -6.10 3.66 -9.31
CA LEU A 79 -6.19 2.21 -9.31
C LEU A 79 -7.65 1.84 -9.07
N ASN A 80 -8.22 1.09 -10.02
CA ASN A 80 -9.56 0.54 -9.92
C ASN A 80 -9.44 -0.87 -9.34
N LEU A 81 -9.90 -1.04 -8.11
CA LEU A 81 -9.61 -2.22 -7.28
C LEU A 81 -10.85 -3.07 -7.04
N LEU A 82 -10.67 -4.39 -7.12
CA LEU A 82 -11.57 -5.35 -6.50
C LEU A 82 -11.03 -5.72 -5.12
N ILE A 83 -11.77 -5.40 -4.07
CA ILE A 83 -11.37 -5.64 -2.69
C ILE A 83 -12.03 -6.93 -2.18
N MET A 84 -11.27 -7.76 -1.47
CA MET A 84 -11.78 -8.81 -0.61
C MET A 84 -11.58 -8.41 0.84
N ASN A 85 -12.68 -8.24 1.57
CA ASN A 85 -12.63 -7.92 3.00
C ASN A 85 -12.89 -9.15 3.85
N THR A 86 -11.87 -9.54 4.60
CA THR A 86 -11.88 -10.60 5.61
C THR A 86 -11.52 -10.10 7.01
N VAL A 87 -11.40 -8.79 7.20
CA VAL A 87 -10.80 -8.17 8.40
C VAL A 87 -11.78 -7.32 9.22
N SER A 88 -12.86 -6.80 8.64
CA SER A 88 -13.81 -5.98 9.41
C SER A 88 -14.80 -6.83 10.22
N SER A 89 -15.23 -6.28 11.36
CA SER A 89 -16.15 -6.91 12.32
C SER A 89 -17.50 -7.22 11.67
N GLY A 90 -17.64 -8.42 11.13
CA GLY A 90 -18.80 -8.86 10.35
C GLY A 90 -18.45 -9.81 9.21
N PHE A 91 -17.19 -9.84 8.78
CA PHE A 91 -16.70 -10.74 7.74
C PHE A 91 -15.60 -11.63 8.30
N SER A 92 -15.74 -12.92 8.06
CA SER A 92 -14.74 -13.93 8.41
C SER A 92 -14.04 -14.40 7.14
N THR A 93 -12.88 -15.03 7.30
CA THR A 93 -12.23 -15.76 6.21
C THR A 93 -13.12 -16.84 5.60
N SER A 94 -14.18 -17.29 6.29
CA SER A 94 -15.17 -18.25 5.78
C SER A 94 -16.32 -17.62 4.97
N ASN A 95 -16.54 -16.31 5.07
CA ASN A 95 -17.54 -15.58 4.29
C ASN A 95 -17.06 -14.14 4.01
N PRO A 96 -16.14 -13.96 3.05
CA PRO A 96 -15.65 -12.64 2.69
C PRO A 96 -16.73 -11.80 2.00
N CYS A 97 -16.54 -10.48 2.02
CA CYS A 97 -17.30 -9.55 1.18
C CYS A 97 -16.40 -8.98 0.08
N PHE A 98 -17.00 -8.79 -1.09
CA PHE A 98 -16.35 -8.14 -2.23
C PHE A 98 -17.00 -6.79 -2.51
N TYR A 99 -16.17 -5.80 -2.81
CA TYR A 99 -16.59 -4.48 -3.27
C TYR A 99 -15.55 -3.86 -4.17
N SER A 100 -15.98 -2.91 -4.99
CA SER A 100 -15.13 -2.08 -5.83
C SER A 100 -14.62 -0.88 -5.04
N TRP A 101 -13.39 -0.44 -5.30
CA TRP A 101 -12.85 0.78 -4.73
C TRP A 101 -11.86 1.45 -5.68
N VAL A 102 -11.93 2.76 -5.80
CA VAL A 102 -11.01 3.57 -6.60
C VAL A 102 -10.14 4.39 -5.66
N ILE A 103 -8.82 4.29 -5.81
CA ILE A 103 -7.84 5.04 -5.02
C ILE A 103 -6.79 5.67 -5.92
N HIS A 104 -6.07 6.67 -5.42
CA HIS A 104 -4.88 7.19 -6.12
C HIS A 104 -3.74 6.17 -6.09
N ALA A 105 -2.98 6.08 -7.18
CA ALA A 105 -1.82 5.17 -7.28
C ALA A 105 -0.68 5.50 -6.30
N GLU A 106 -0.68 6.70 -5.74
CA GLU A 106 0.27 7.15 -4.70
C GLU A 106 -0.10 6.66 -3.29
N HIS A 107 -1.24 5.98 -3.12
CA HIS A 107 -1.62 5.43 -1.83
C HIS A 107 -0.61 4.35 -1.39
N ASP A 108 -0.25 4.31 -0.11
CA ASP A 108 0.64 3.29 0.42
C ASP A 108 -0.01 1.89 0.43
N PHE A 109 0.67 0.93 -0.20
CA PHE A 109 0.31 -0.48 -0.23
C PHE A 109 1.56 -1.38 -0.37
N GLU A 110 1.44 -2.64 0.02
CA GLU A 110 2.41 -3.70 -0.25
C GLU A 110 1.95 -4.54 -1.45
N LEU A 111 2.87 -4.85 -2.36
CA LEU A 111 2.63 -5.83 -3.43
C LEU A 111 2.74 -7.25 -2.88
N LEU A 112 1.74 -8.08 -3.17
CA LEU A 112 1.71 -9.48 -2.75
C LEU A 112 2.17 -10.41 -3.88
N HIS A 113 2.76 -11.53 -3.49
CA HIS A 113 3.15 -12.60 -4.38
C HIS A 113 2.00 -13.62 -4.54
N LEU A 114 1.91 -14.26 -5.71
CA LEU A 114 0.93 -15.33 -5.96
C LEU A 114 1.10 -16.55 -5.03
N THR A 115 2.26 -16.67 -4.39
CA THR A 115 2.54 -17.70 -3.39
C THR A 115 1.94 -17.39 -2.01
N ASP A 116 1.51 -16.15 -1.77
CA ASP A 116 0.94 -15.75 -0.50
C ASP A 116 -0.44 -16.40 -0.31
N ASP A 117 -0.65 -17.03 0.85
CA ASP A 117 -1.88 -17.76 1.15
C ASP A 117 -3.13 -16.87 1.04
N SER A 118 -2.97 -15.58 1.35
CA SER A 118 -4.06 -14.62 1.27
C SER A 118 -4.45 -14.26 -0.17
N VAL A 119 -3.49 -14.33 -1.11
CA VAL A 119 -3.75 -14.16 -2.55
C VAL A 119 -4.43 -15.42 -3.10
N ARG A 120 -3.97 -16.61 -2.70
CA ARG A 120 -4.62 -17.87 -3.06
C ARG A 120 -6.08 -17.89 -2.63
N LEU A 121 -6.33 -17.51 -1.37
CA LEU A 121 -7.68 -17.40 -0.83
C LEU A 121 -8.56 -16.42 -1.65
N PHE A 122 -8.00 -15.26 -2.02
CA PHE A 122 -8.69 -14.30 -2.87
C PHE A 122 -9.10 -14.94 -4.21
N ILE A 123 -8.17 -15.62 -4.88
CA ILE A 123 -8.42 -16.28 -6.17
C ILE A 123 -9.49 -17.37 -6.03
N ASP A 124 -9.43 -18.18 -4.97
CA ASP A 124 -10.41 -19.24 -4.71
C ASP A 124 -11.83 -18.66 -4.54
N TYR A 125 -11.98 -17.59 -3.75
CA TYR A 125 -13.26 -16.94 -3.58
C TYR A 125 -13.74 -16.19 -4.83
N LYS A 126 -12.83 -15.57 -5.57
CA LYS A 126 -13.15 -14.92 -6.86
C LYS A 126 -13.73 -15.91 -7.87
N ASN A 127 -13.22 -17.14 -7.86
CA ASN A 127 -13.68 -18.22 -8.75
C ASN A 127 -14.86 -19.03 -8.19
N ASN A 128 -15.26 -18.79 -6.94
CA ASN A 128 -16.37 -19.48 -6.32
C ASN A 128 -17.71 -19.02 -6.92
N ASN A 129 -18.56 -19.98 -7.28
CA ASN A 129 -19.86 -19.74 -7.91
C ASN A 129 -20.78 -18.83 -7.09
N ASN A 130 -20.63 -18.81 -5.76
CA ASN A 130 -21.44 -17.96 -4.87
C ASN A 130 -21.16 -16.46 -5.05
N TYR A 131 -19.93 -16.09 -5.42
CA TYR A 131 -19.51 -14.69 -5.56
C TYR A 131 -19.34 -14.26 -7.02
N LYS A 132 -19.26 -15.23 -7.95
CA LYS A 132 -18.95 -15.00 -9.36
C LYS A 132 -19.84 -13.95 -10.03
N LYS A 133 -21.15 -13.96 -9.75
CA LYS A 133 -22.09 -12.96 -10.29
C LYS A 133 -21.80 -11.56 -9.76
N GLN A 134 -21.73 -11.41 -8.42
CA GLN A 134 -21.44 -10.14 -7.76
C GLN A 134 -20.11 -9.56 -8.25
N ILE A 135 -19.06 -10.38 -8.33
CA ILE A 135 -17.73 -9.94 -8.77
C ILE A 135 -17.73 -9.52 -10.23
N ALA A 136 -18.46 -10.23 -11.10
CA ALA A 136 -18.56 -9.83 -12.51
C ALA A 136 -19.23 -8.45 -12.66
N GLU A 137 -20.25 -8.16 -11.86
CA GLU A 137 -20.90 -6.83 -11.80
C GLU A 137 -19.89 -5.76 -11.35
N LEU A 138 -19.19 -5.98 -10.24
CA LEU A 138 -18.16 -5.05 -9.73
C LEU A 138 -17.01 -4.80 -10.71
N ILE A 139 -16.54 -5.84 -11.41
CA ILE A 139 -15.46 -5.70 -12.41
C ILE A 139 -15.95 -4.89 -13.62
N THR A 140 -17.22 -5.04 -14.00
CA THR A 140 -17.79 -4.28 -15.13
C THR A 140 -17.86 -2.79 -14.81
N GLU A 141 -18.11 -2.42 -13.56
CA GLU A 141 -18.10 -1.02 -13.10
C GLU A 141 -16.69 -0.39 -13.07
N LEU A 142 -15.64 -1.23 -13.01
CA LEU A 142 -14.25 -0.82 -12.87
C LEU A 142 -13.47 -0.77 -14.19
N ARG A 143 -14.10 -1.08 -15.32
CA ARG A 143 -13.48 -1.13 -16.65
C ARG A 143 -14.11 -0.09 -17.57
#